data_AF-V4NNH3-F1
#
_entry.id   AF-V4NNH3-F1
#
_cell.length_a   1.000
_cell.length_b   1.000
_cell.length_c   1.000
_cell.angle_alpha   90.00
_cell.angle_beta   90.00
_cell.angle_gamma   90.00
#
_symmetry.space_group_name_H-M   'P 1'
#
loop_
_entity.id
_entity.type
_entity.pdbx_description
1 polymer ?
#
loop_
_entity_poly.entity_id
_entity_poly.type
_entity_poly.pdbx_seq_one_letter_code
_entity_poly.pdbx_strand_id
1 'polypeptide(L)'
;MFQPLVKYVDFQGRSRRSEFWLWVLFRLLVGAVMGTISTSFMLSGIDMNSHNPEQFMSRYLQIMPIFSLINLGLLLPTLAVGVRRLHDINRTGWWLVMPIVVAFAGLILFFIIFGSQFFTVLGSGGQMTDAQSMHFVGQMLGSMFLCLFLPVLISQIVMLVFYVTDGTPGPNRFGADPKGRGLPATPEVMF
;
A
#
# COMPACT_ATOMS: atom_id res chain seq x y z
N MET A 1 6.83 -24.77 -0.21
CA MET A 1 5.44 -24.57 -0.70
C MET A 1 5.06 -23.11 -0.52
N PHE A 2 4.54 -22.46 -1.56
CA PHE A 2 4.11 -21.07 -1.54
C PHE A 2 2.80 -20.94 -0.73
N GLN A 3 2.91 -20.92 0.59
CA GLN A 3 1.78 -20.98 1.52
C GLN A 3 0.73 -19.85 1.35
N PRO A 4 1.08 -18.62 0.94
CA PRO A 4 0.09 -17.55 0.79
C PRO A 4 -1.06 -17.85 -0.19
N LEU A 5 -0.80 -18.57 -1.28
CA LEU A 5 -1.83 -18.93 -2.25
C LEU A 5 -2.74 -20.07 -1.76
N VAL A 6 -2.22 -20.91 -0.86
CA VAL A 6 -2.96 -22.02 -0.24
C VAL A 6 -3.84 -21.48 0.90
N LYS A 7 -3.31 -20.50 1.65
CA LYS A 7 -3.98 -19.79 2.75
C LYS A 7 -4.55 -18.46 2.27
N TYR A 8 -5.34 -18.52 1.21
CA TYR A 8 -5.79 -17.35 0.44
C TYR A 8 -6.58 -16.32 1.27
N VAL A 9 -7.47 -16.79 2.17
CA VAL A 9 -8.31 -15.93 3.05
C VAL A 9 -8.16 -16.33 4.53
N ASP A 10 -7.04 -16.96 4.89
CA ASP A 10 -6.80 -17.35 6.28
C ASP A 10 -6.06 -16.23 7.05
N PHE A 11 -6.82 -15.55 7.90
CA PHE A 11 -6.34 -14.49 8.79
C PHE A 11 -5.84 -15.02 10.14
N GLN A 12 -6.03 -16.31 10.42
CA GLN A 12 -5.65 -16.91 11.70
C GLN A 12 -4.21 -17.40 11.66
N GLY A 13 -3.58 -17.48 12.82
CA GLY A 13 -2.20 -17.93 12.95
C GLY A 13 -1.17 -16.84 12.73
N ARG A 14 0.06 -17.29 12.44
CA ARG A 14 1.27 -16.45 12.37
C ARG A 14 2.07 -16.77 11.11
N SER A 15 2.62 -15.72 10.49
CA SER A 15 3.49 -15.86 9.32
C SER A 15 4.93 -15.49 9.64
N ARG A 16 5.86 -16.33 9.16
CA ARG A 16 7.31 -16.06 9.28
C ARG A 16 7.69 -14.85 8.42
N ARG A 17 8.78 -14.16 8.79
CA ARG A 17 9.34 -13.04 8.00
C ARG A 17 9.57 -13.41 6.52
N SER A 18 10.09 -14.61 6.24
CA SER A 18 10.37 -15.05 4.87
C SER A 18 9.10 -15.28 4.06
N GLU A 19 8.01 -15.74 4.69
CA GLU A 19 6.70 -15.89 4.03
C GLU A 19 6.15 -14.52 3.63
N PHE A 20 6.23 -13.55 4.54
CA PHE A 20 5.81 -12.17 4.26
C PHE A 20 6.63 -11.54 3.13
N TRP A 21 7.96 -11.57 3.21
CA TRP A 21 8.82 -10.95 2.20
C TRP A 21 8.75 -11.64 0.83
N LEU A 22 8.52 -12.96 0.82
CA LEU A 22 8.32 -13.69 -0.42
C LEU A 22 6.95 -13.37 -1.05
N TRP A 23 5.91 -13.11 -0.24
CA TRP A 23 4.65 -12.55 -0.73
C TRP A 23 4.82 -11.13 -1.30
N VAL A 24 5.58 -10.27 -0.62
CA VAL A 24 5.91 -8.92 -1.11
C VAL A 24 6.65 -9.01 -2.44
N LEU A 25 7.67 -9.87 -2.55
CA LEU A 25 8.40 -10.10 -3.80
C LEU A 25 7.47 -10.58 -4.92
N PHE A 26 6.59 -11.55 -4.64
CA PHE A 26 5.60 -12.01 -5.61
C PHE A 26 4.69 -10.87 -6.09
N ARG A 27 4.17 -10.04 -5.17
CA ARG A 27 3.35 -8.87 -5.53
C ARG A 27 4.13 -7.86 -6.37
N LEU A 28 5.41 -7.63 -6.07
CA LEU A 28 6.28 -6.77 -6.86
C LEU A 28 6.49 -7.34 -8.28
N LEU A 29 6.73 -8.64 -8.41
CA LEU A 29 6.92 -9.29 -9.71
C LEU A 29 5.64 -9.27 -10.54
N VAL A 30 4.49 -9.58 -9.95
CA VAL A 30 3.19 -9.47 -10.63
C VAL A 30 2.96 -8.02 -11.09
N GLY A 31 3.24 -7.03 -10.22
CA GLY A 31 3.14 -5.62 -10.57
C GLY A 31 4.06 -5.21 -11.72
N ALA A 32 5.32 -5.68 -11.73
CA ALA A 32 6.28 -5.39 -12.79
C ALA A 32 5.82 -5.98 -14.14
N VAL A 33 5.40 -7.24 -14.16
CA VAL A 33 4.87 -7.91 -15.37
C VAL A 33 3.61 -7.21 -15.87
N MET A 34 2.69 -6.85 -14.97
CA MET A 34 1.50 -6.09 -15.35
C MET A 34 1.85 -4.71 -15.90
N GLY A 35 2.86 -4.03 -15.33
CA GLY A 35 3.35 -2.73 -15.80
C GLY A 35 3.94 -2.79 -17.20
N THR A 36 4.75 -3.80 -17.51
CA THR A 36 5.32 -3.98 -18.86
C THR A 36 4.25 -4.32 -19.89
N ILE A 37 3.32 -5.22 -19.57
CA ILE A 37 2.17 -5.54 -20.43
C ILE A 37 1.34 -4.29 -20.67
N SER A 38 1.07 -3.51 -19.62
CA SER A 38 0.24 -2.31 -19.73
C SER A 38 0.86 -1.23 -20.58
N THR A 39 2.16 -0.99 -20.38
CA THR A 39 2.91 -0.02 -21.17
C THR A 39 3.02 -0.47 -22.63
N SER A 40 3.24 -1.77 -22.88
CA SER A 40 3.31 -2.33 -24.23
C SER A 40 1.98 -2.22 -24.97
N PHE A 41 0.86 -2.53 -24.29
CA PHE A 41 -0.47 -2.38 -24.87
C PHE A 41 -0.80 -0.91 -25.15
N MET A 42 -0.42 -0.01 -24.25
CA MET A 42 -0.59 1.43 -24.44
C MET A 42 0.16 1.92 -25.67
N LEU A 43 1.44 1.56 -25.82
CA LEU A 43 2.28 1.99 -26.94
C LEU A 43 1.92 1.29 -28.27
N SER A 44 1.21 0.16 -28.21
CA SER A 44 0.87 -0.60 -29.41
C SER A 44 -0.14 0.13 -30.30
N GLY A 45 0.23 0.34 -31.57
CA GLY A 45 -0.66 0.92 -32.58
C GLY A 45 -1.04 2.38 -32.36
N ILE A 46 -0.29 3.13 -31.52
CA ILE A 46 -0.40 4.59 -31.48
C ILE A 46 0.17 5.16 -32.76
N ASP A 47 -0.63 5.92 -33.50
CA ASP A 47 -0.12 6.75 -34.57
C ASP A 47 0.42 8.05 -33.98
N MET A 48 1.75 8.12 -33.87
CA MET A 48 2.49 9.27 -33.32
C MET A 48 2.31 10.55 -34.14
N ASN A 49 1.79 10.45 -35.37
CA ASN A 49 1.51 11.61 -36.22
C ASN A 49 0.10 12.16 -35.99
N SER A 50 -0.78 11.35 -35.40
CA SER A 50 -2.14 11.76 -35.09
C SER A 50 -2.18 12.44 -33.71
N HIS A 51 -2.62 13.69 -33.66
CA HIS A 51 -2.77 14.46 -32.42
C HIS A 51 -4.11 14.18 -31.74
N ASN A 52 -4.68 12.99 -31.94
CA ASN A 52 -6.00 12.64 -31.45
C ASN A 52 -5.89 12.16 -29.99
N PRO A 53 -6.31 12.98 -29.00
CA PRO A 53 -6.16 12.63 -27.58
C PRO A 53 -7.00 11.40 -27.18
N GLU A 54 -8.03 11.07 -27.96
CA GLU A 54 -8.92 9.93 -27.72
C GLU A 54 -8.23 8.57 -27.88
N GLN A 55 -7.15 8.48 -28.66
CA GLN A 55 -6.40 7.23 -28.84
C GLN A 55 -5.80 6.76 -27.51
N PHE A 56 -5.20 7.67 -26.75
CA PHE A 56 -4.66 7.34 -25.44
C PHE A 56 -5.75 6.95 -24.44
N MET A 57 -6.84 7.74 -24.40
CA MET A 57 -7.95 7.51 -23.47
C MET A 57 -8.65 6.16 -23.71
N SER A 58 -8.94 5.81 -24.98
CA SER A 58 -9.60 4.55 -25.31
C SER A 58 -8.76 3.33 -24.92
N ARG A 59 -7.44 3.39 -25.07
CA ARG A 59 -6.51 2.32 -24.66
C ARG A 59 -6.43 2.19 -23.15
N TYR A 60 -6.40 3.31 -22.43
CA TYR A 60 -6.47 3.34 -20.98
C TYR A 60 -7.71 2.60 -20.46
N LEU A 61 -8.88 2.94 -20.99
CA LEU A 61 -10.16 2.33 -20.57
C LEU A 61 -10.23 0.83 -20.84
N GLN A 62 -9.55 0.31 -21.88
CA GLN A 62 -9.50 -1.11 -22.17
C GLN A 62 -8.67 -1.91 -21.17
N ILE A 63 -7.59 -1.34 -20.63
CA ILE A 63 -6.66 -2.06 -19.75
C ILE A 63 -6.97 -1.95 -18.27
N MET A 64 -7.61 -0.85 -17.84
CA MET A 64 -7.95 -0.62 -16.44
C MET A 64 -8.75 -1.76 -15.80
N PRO A 65 -9.80 -2.34 -16.43
CA PRO A 65 -10.60 -3.38 -15.78
C PRO A 65 -9.79 -4.63 -15.44
N ILE A 66 -8.90 -5.06 -16.34
CA ILE A 66 -8.05 -6.24 -16.14
C ILE A 66 -7.08 -5.99 -14.97
N PHE A 67 -6.47 -4.80 -14.95
CA PHE A 67 -5.56 -4.41 -13.87
C PHE A 67 -6.27 -4.36 -12.51
N SER A 68 -7.49 -3.83 -12.48
CA SER A 68 -8.33 -3.76 -11.28
C SER A 68 -8.72 -5.15 -10.77
N LEU A 69 -9.15 -6.07 -11.66
CA LEU A 69 -9.53 -7.43 -11.28
C LEU A 69 -8.38 -8.20 -10.63
N ILE A 70 -7.16 -8.10 -11.19
CA ILE A 70 -5.99 -8.75 -10.62
C ILE A 70 -5.64 -8.17 -9.24
N ASN A 71 -5.72 -6.84 -9.08
CA ASN A 71 -5.48 -6.22 -7.78
C ASN A 71 -6.53 -6.59 -6.74
N LEU A 72 -7.80 -6.70 -7.12
CA LEU A 72 -8.87 -7.17 -6.25
C LEU A 72 -8.65 -8.63 -5.83
N GLY A 73 -8.28 -9.50 -6.77
CA GLY A 73 -7.95 -10.90 -6.47
C GLY A 73 -6.72 -11.06 -5.57
N LEU A 74 -5.80 -10.10 -5.57
CA LEU A 74 -4.62 -10.14 -4.70
C LEU A 74 -4.79 -9.33 -3.40
N LEU A 75 -5.92 -8.63 -3.23
CA LEU A 75 -6.20 -7.81 -2.06
C LEU A 75 -6.32 -8.67 -0.80
N LEU A 76 -7.21 -9.66 -0.83
CA LEU A 76 -7.47 -10.54 0.32
C LEU A 76 -6.22 -11.27 0.82
N PRO A 77 -5.43 -11.96 -0.03
CA PRO A 77 -4.22 -12.62 0.45
C PRO A 77 -3.15 -11.63 0.94
N THR A 78 -3.10 -10.40 0.38
CA THR A 78 -2.20 -9.34 0.89
C THR A 78 -2.59 -8.92 2.31
N LEU A 79 -3.88 -8.74 2.57
CA LEU A 79 -4.37 -8.43 3.90
C LEU A 79 -4.13 -9.60 4.86
N ALA A 80 -4.43 -10.84 4.43
CA ALA A 80 -4.26 -12.04 5.25
C ALA A 80 -2.81 -12.23 5.71
N VAL A 81 -1.84 -12.12 4.79
CA VAL A 81 -0.41 -12.22 5.11
C VAL A 81 0.04 -11.06 6.01
N GLY A 82 -0.47 -9.84 5.77
CA GLY A 82 -0.20 -8.68 6.63
C GLY A 82 -0.70 -8.87 8.07
N VAL A 83 -1.92 -9.38 8.25
CA VAL A 83 -2.51 -9.67 9.55
C VAL A 83 -1.71 -10.74 10.28
N ARG A 84 -1.42 -11.87 9.62
CA ARG A 84 -0.61 -12.97 10.21
C ARG A 84 0.81 -12.52 10.56
N ARG A 85 1.36 -11.54 9.84
CA ARG A 85 2.66 -10.95 10.17
C ARG A 85 2.61 -10.10 11.43
N LEU A 86 1.58 -9.28 11.59
CA LEU A 86 1.37 -8.51 12.83
C LEU A 86 1.11 -9.43 14.02
N HIS A 87 0.36 -10.51 13.82
CA HIS A 87 0.16 -11.55 14.83
C HIS A 87 1.47 -12.19 15.27
N ASP A 88 2.45 -12.35 14.37
CA ASP A 88 3.76 -12.91 14.70
C ASP A 88 4.55 -12.05 15.69
N ILE A 89 4.35 -10.74 15.70
CA ILE A 89 4.90 -9.79 16.69
C ILE A 89 3.92 -9.47 17.82
N ASN A 90 2.89 -10.30 18.01
CA ASN A 90 1.83 -10.16 19.02
C ASN A 90 1.03 -8.83 18.92
N ARG A 91 0.96 -8.21 17.74
CA ARG A 91 0.11 -7.05 17.45
C ARG A 91 -1.20 -7.51 16.79
N THR A 92 -2.26 -6.71 16.93
CA THR A 92 -3.56 -7.00 16.29
C THR A 92 -3.53 -6.67 14.81
N GLY A 93 -4.36 -7.33 13.99
CA GLY A 93 -4.48 -7.01 12.56
C GLY A 93 -4.92 -5.57 12.25
N TRP A 94 -5.58 -4.89 13.21
CA TRP A 94 -6.00 -3.49 13.09
C TRP A 94 -4.88 -2.49 12.83
N TRP A 95 -3.63 -2.84 13.15
CA TRP A 95 -2.48 -1.99 12.80
C TRP A 95 -2.33 -1.80 11.29
N LEU A 96 -2.86 -2.69 10.44
CA LEU A 96 -2.90 -2.46 8.98
C LEU A 96 -3.74 -1.25 8.58
N VAL A 97 -4.70 -0.84 9.41
CA VAL A 97 -5.59 0.30 9.14
C VAL A 97 -4.94 1.62 9.53
N MET A 98 -3.86 1.60 10.32
CA MET A 98 -3.19 2.82 10.81
C MET A 98 -2.76 3.77 9.68
N PRO A 99 -2.11 3.32 8.58
CA PRO A 99 -1.76 4.22 7.48
C PRO A 99 -2.98 4.86 6.81
N ILE A 100 -4.12 4.14 6.77
CA ILE A 100 -5.37 4.66 6.23
C ILE A 100 -5.90 5.77 7.14
N VAL A 101 -5.95 5.53 8.45
CA VAL A 101 -6.38 6.55 9.44
C VAL A 101 -5.49 7.78 9.38
N VAL A 102 -4.17 7.61 9.30
CA VAL A 102 -3.23 8.72 9.18
C VAL A 102 -3.43 9.51 7.89
N ALA A 103 -3.67 8.83 6.76
CA ALA A 103 -3.97 9.49 5.50
C ALA A 103 -5.28 10.29 5.54
N PHE A 104 -6.35 9.74 6.13
CA PHE A 104 -7.62 10.45 6.30
C PHE A 104 -7.50 11.66 7.25
N ALA A 105 -6.80 11.50 8.38
CA ALA A 105 -6.54 12.61 9.29
C ALA A 105 -5.72 13.72 8.61
N GLY A 106 -4.71 13.33 7.85
CA GLY A 106 -3.91 14.25 7.03
C GLY A 106 -4.74 14.96 5.96
N LEU A 107 -5.69 14.27 5.33
CA LEU A 107 -6.61 14.84 4.35
C LEU A 107 -7.52 15.90 5.00
N ILE A 108 -8.06 15.61 6.17
CA ILE A 108 -8.89 16.56 6.91
C ILE A 108 -8.06 17.80 7.27
N LEU A 109 -6.84 17.61 7.80
CA LEU A 109 -5.95 18.72 8.15
C LEU A 109 -5.55 19.55 6.92
N PHE A 110 -5.29 18.89 5.80
CA PHE A 110 -5.02 19.55 4.52
C PHE A 110 -6.20 20.45 4.12
N PHE A 111 -7.44 19.97 4.17
CA PHE A 111 -8.61 20.79 3.86
C PHE A 111 -8.84 21.93 4.87
N ILE A 112 -8.50 21.76 6.14
CA ILE A 112 -8.59 22.85 7.13
C ILE A 112 -7.61 23.99 6.79
N ILE A 113 -6.40 23.66 6.38
CA ILE A 113 -5.34 24.64 6.11
C ILE A 113 -5.47 25.25 4.70
N PHE A 114 -5.67 24.40 3.69
CA PHE A 114 -5.69 24.79 2.27
C PHE A 114 -7.09 25.12 1.74
N GLY A 115 -8.15 24.63 2.39
CA GLY A 115 -9.52 24.73 1.88
C GLY A 115 -9.98 26.16 1.60
N SER A 116 -9.56 27.14 2.40
CA SER A 116 -9.89 28.55 2.18
C SER A 116 -9.31 29.11 0.86
N GLN A 117 -8.09 28.72 0.51
CA GLN A 117 -7.45 29.11 -0.75
C GLN A 117 -8.18 28.48 -1.95
N PHE A 118 -8.58 27.21 -1.81
CA PHE A 118 -9.32 26.51 -2.84
C PHE A 118 -10.65 27.24 -3.19
N PHE A 119 -11.43 27.63 -2.19
CA PHE A 119 -12.66 28.39 -2.43
C PHE A 119 -12.42 29.79 -2.97
N THR A 120 -11.28 30.41 -2.64
CA THR A 120 -10.89 31.71 -3.17
C THR A 120 -10.66 31.65 -4.69
N VAL A 121 -10.02 30.59 -5.19
CA VAL A 121 -9.81 30.37 -6.63
C VAL A 121 -11.13 30.18 -7.38
N LEU A 122 -12.03 29.38 -6.79
CA LEU A 122 -13.35 29.14 -7.38
C LEU A 122 -14.17 30.43 -7.45
N GLY A 123 -14.11 31.25 -6.40
CA GLY A 123 -14.80 32.54 -6.35
C GLY A 123 -14.19 33.61 -7.25
N SER A 124 -12.90 33.53 -7.58
CA SER A 124 -12.23 34.51 -8.43
C SER A 124 -12.39 34.27 -9.93
N GLY A 125 -13.15 33.24 -10.34
CA GLY A 125 -13.35 32.91 -11.76
C GLY A 125 -12.03 32.53 -12.46
N GLY A 126 -11.04 32.05 -11.71
CA GLY A 126 -9.72 31.70 -12.23
C GLY A 126 -8.80 32.90 -12.50
N GLN A 127 -9.24 34.13 -12.22
CA GLN A 127 -8.38 35.31 -12.29
C GLN A 127 -7.63 35.48 -10.96
N MET A 128 -6.31 35.39 -11.02
CA MET A 128 -5.42 35.55 -9.87
C MET A 128 -4.25 36.45 -10.26
N THR A 129 -3.84 37.34 -9.35
CA THR A 129 -2.58 38.08 -9.53
C THR A 129 -1.38 37.13 -9.35
N ASP A 130 -0.22 37.51 -9.88
CA ASP A 130 1.01 36.71 -9.74
C ASP A 130 1.38 36.45 -8.27
N ALA A 131 1.12 37.43 -7.38
CA ALA A 131 1.33 37.25 -5.95
C ALA A 131 0.36 36.21 -5.34
N GLN A 132 -0.90 36.21 -5.76
CA GLN A 132 -1.90 35.24 -5.30
C GLN A 132 -1.61 33.84 -5.80
N SER A 133 -1.16 33.70 -7.04
CA SER A 133 -0.80 32.41 -7.63
C SER A 133 0.43 31.80 -6.94
N MET A 134 1.45 32.61 -6.62
CA MET A 134 2.62 32.16 -5.85
C MET A 134 2.23 31.72 -4.43
N HIS A 135 1.39 32.49 -3.73
CA HIS A 135 0.90 32.11 -2.41
C HIS A 135 0.07 30.82 -2.44
N PHE A 136 -0.80 30.67 -3.45
CA PHE A 136 -1.60 29.47 -3.66
C PHE A 136 -0.71 28.23 -3.85
N VAL A 137 0.25 28.28 -4.77
CA VAL A 137 1.15 27.15 -5.04
C VAL A 137 2.00 26.81 -3.81
N GLY A 138 2.56 27.82 -3.15
CA GLY A 138 3.36 27.63 -1.94
C GLY A 138 2.56 26.97 -0.81
N GLN A 139 1.33 27.44 -0.57
CA GLN A 139 0.45 26.84 0.43
C GLN A 139 -0.03 25.45 0.03
N MET A 140 -0.33 25.21 -1.25
CA MET A 140 -0.73 23.89 -1.75
C MET A 140 0.39 22.87 -1.51
N LEU A 141 1.58 23.14 -2.02
CA LEU A 141 2.71 22.22 -1.89
C LEU A 141 3.15 22.05 -0.44
N GLY A 142 3.24 23.14 0.33
CA GLY A 142 3.61 23.11 1.74
C GLY A 142 2.62 22.30 2.58
N SER A 143 1.32 22.53 2.41
CA SER A 143 0.28 21.79 3.15
C SER A 143 0.19 20.32 2.72
N MET A 144 0.32 20.00 1.42
CA MET A 144 0.39 18.62 0.94
C MET A 144 1.59 17.88 1.55
N PHE A 145 2.75 18.52 1.58
CA PHE A 145 3.96 17.91 2.13
C PHE A 145 3.83 17.65 3.64
N LEU A 146 3.39 18.66 4.40
CA LEU A 146 3.31 18.57 5.86
C LEU A 146 2.14 17.72 6.37
N CYS A 147 0.98 17.77 5.70
CA CYS A 147 -0.23 17.11 6.19
C CYS A 147 -0.44 15.73 5.60
N LEU A 148 0.01 15.49 4.36
CA LEU A 148 -0.18 14.21 3.67
C LEU A 148 1.13 13.43 3.61
N PHE A 149 2.16 13.99 2.98
CA PHE A 149 3.36 13.24 2.67
C PHE A 149 4.11 12.80 3.93
N LEU A 150 4.47 13.71 4.84
CA LEU A 150 5.24 13.36 6.03
C LEU A 150 4.51 12.39 6.97
N PRO A 151 3.24 12.62 7.36
CA PRO A 151 2.54 11.70 8.27
C PRO A 151 2.35 10.32 7.64
N VAL A 152 1.98 10.26 6.35
CA VAL A 152 1.86 8.98 5.63
C VAL A 152 3.22 8.29 5.56
N LEU A 153 4.31 9.01 5.26
CA LEU A 153 5.66 8.45 5.24
C LEU A 153 6.04 7.85 6.60
N ILE A 154 5.80 8.58 7.69
CA ILE A 154 6.04 8.09 9.06
C ILE A 154 5.24 6.82 9.33
N SER A 155 3.96 6.79 8.93
CA SER A 155 3.11 5.60 9.08
C SER A 155 3.66 4.39 8.31
N GLN A 156 4.19 4.60 7.10
CA GLN A 156 4.80 3.53 6.30
C GLN A 156 6.10 3.04 6.91
N ILE A 157 6.92 3.93 7.48
CA ILE A 157 8.13 3.55 8.20
C ILE A 157 7.79 2.69 9.42
N VAL A 158 6.79 3.06 10.21
CA VAL A 158 6.34 2.27 11.36
C VAL A 158 5.88 0.88 10.93
N MET A 159 5.08 0.78 9.86
CA MET A 159 4.64 -0.50 9.31
C MET A 159 5.81 -1.33 8.78
N LEU A 160 6.78 -0.70 8.10
CA LEU A 160 7.98 -1.37 7.63
C LEU A 160 8.78 -1.95 8.81
N VAL A 161 8.96 -1.19 9.88
CA VAL A 161 9.61 -1.65 11.12
C VAL A 161 8.88 -2.88 11.67
N PHE A 162 7.55 -2.88 11.73
CA PHE A 162 6.78 -4.06 12.14
C PHE A 162 6.99 -5.25 11.22
N TYR A 163 7.10 -5.05 9.91
CA TYR A 163 7.32 -6.13 8.97
C TYR A 163 8.72 -6.75 9.05
N VAL A 164 9.75 -5.97 9.38
CA VAL A 164 11.13 -6.49 9.57
C VAL A 164 11.40 -7.05 10.97
N THR A 165 10.65 -6.62 11.99
CA THR A 165 10.86 -7.02 13.40
C THR A 165 10.66 -8.52 13.60
N ASP A 166 11.61 -9.22 14.24
CA ASP A 166 11.47 -10.67 14.45
C ASP A 166 10.25 -11.02 15.33
N GLY A 167 9.60 -12.14 15.03
CA GLY A 167 8.41 -12.61 15.75
C GLY A 167 8.70 -13.01 17.20
N THR A 168 7.67 -12.93 18.05
CA THR A 168 7.74 -13.29 19.47
C THR A 168 8.16 -14.76 19.63
N PRO A 169 9.24 -15.07 20.38
CA PRO A 169 9.61 -16.46 20.69
C PRO A 169 8.50 -17.15 21.51
N GLY A 170 8.27 -18.44 21.26
CA GLY A 170 7.23 -19.19 21.95
C GLY A 170 5.81 -18.95 21.45
N PRO A 171 4.82 -19.62 22.05
CA PRO A 171 3.41 -19.42 21.74
C PRO A 171 2.95 -18.01 22.15
N ASN A 172 2.10 -17.41 21.32
CA ASN A 172 1.39 -16.17 21.67
C ASN A 172 -0.12 -16.38 21.48
N ARG A 173 -0.94 -15.33 21.73
CA ARG A 173 -2.41 -15.40 21.62
C ARG A 173 -2.94 -15.77 20.23
N PHE A 174 -2.09 -15.75 19.20
CA PHE A 174 -2.43 -16.08 17.82
C PHE A 174 -1.87 -17.44 17.37
N GLY A 175 -1.19 -18.18 18.26
CA GLY A 175 -0.73 -19.54 18.01
C GLY A 175 0.75 -19.79 18.33
N ALA A 176 1.19 -21.02 18.07
CA ALA A 176 2.56 -21.48 18.29
C ALA A 176 3.58 -20.69 17.46
N ASP A 177 4.83 -20.61 17.93
CA ASP A 177 5.91 -19.98 17.17
C ASP A 177 6.12 -20.71 15.85
N PRO A 178 5.99 -20.02 14.69
CA PRO A 178 6.31 -20.63 13.42
C PRO A 178 7.73 -21.17 13.37
N LYS A 179 8.70 -20.59 14.09
CA LYS A 179 10.09 -21.07 14.13
C LYS A 179 10.31 -22.19 15.16
N GLY A 180 9.29 -22.62 15.91
CA GLY A 180 9.39 -23.66 16.93
C GLY A 180 10.24 -23.27 18.14
N ARG A 181 10.59 -21.99 18.33
CA ARG A 181 11.42 -21.55 19.46
C ARG A 181 10.56 -21.54 20.73
N GLY A 182 11.13 -21.97 21.86
CA GLY A 182 10.44 -21.99 23.15
C GLY A 182 9.53 -23.18 23.38
N LEU A 183 9.53 -24.19 22.50
CA LEU A 183 9.05 -25.52 22.84
C LEU A 183 10.13 -26.22 23.69
N PRO A 184 9.77 -26.95 24.77
CA PRO A 184 10.74 -27.79 25.46
C PRO A 184 11.35 -28.74 24.45
N ALA A 185 12.68 -28.90 24.47
CA ALA A 185 13.35 -29.88 23.64
C ALA A 185 12.68 -31.23 23.89
N THR A 186 12.03 -31.79 22.88
CA THR A 186 11.53 -33.16 22.96
C THR A 186 12.75 -34.06 23.16
N PRO A 187 12.80 -34.93 24.19
CA PRO A 187 13.95 -35.77 24.50
C PRO A 187 14.18 -36.92 23.49
N GLU A 188 13.87 -36.72 22.20
CA GLU A 188 13.86 -37.78 21.18
C GLU A 188 15.13 -37.86 20.34
N VAL A 189 16.23 -37.21 20.73
CA VAL A 189 17.51 -37.33 20.00
C VAL A 189 18.69 -37.63 20.93
N MET A 190 18.50 -38.60 21.83
CA MET A 190 19.55 -39.14 22.69
C MET A 190 19.75 -40.66 22.55
N PHE A 191 19.47 -41.23 21.38
CA PHE A 191 19.89 -42.59 21.02
C PHE A 191 20.41 -42.64 19.59
#